data_AF-A0A3D0CBC2-F1
#
_entry.id   AF-A0A3D0CBC2-F1
#
_cell.length_a   1.000
_cell.length_b   1.000
_cell.length_c   1.000
_cell.angle_alpha   90.00
_cell.angle_beta   90.00
_cell.angle_gamma   90.00
#
_symmetry.space_group_name_H-M   'P 1'
#
loop_
_entity.id
_entity.type
_entity.pdbx_description
1 polymer ?
#
loop_
_entity_poly.entity_id
_entity_poly.type
_entity_poly.pdbx_seq_one_letter_code
_entity_poly.pdbx_strand_id
1 'polypeptide(L)'
;VYSERALYADANYLDFFDFELIEGDMNTALDAPDSLILHQDLAIKYFSTTVGVIGKRLTINGKAHQVTGVVKKPTIPTTMPLTMILPMVNFYGQISRPEWIDAWNFNTTRTYAKIRQPSVIKTLTETVSDYYDSRAKGLSSFKTNR
;
A
#
# COMPACT_ATOMS: atom_id res chain seq x y z
N VAL A 1 8.57 23.94 -2.64
CA VAL A 1 7.56 22.92 -2.32
C VAL A 1 8.18 21.57 -2.62
N TYR A 2 8.46 20.74 -1.61
CA TYR A 2 8.92 19.37 -1.84
C TYR A 2 7.71 18.50 -2.13
N SER A 3 7.72 17.81 -3.27
CA SER A 3 6.71 16.81 -3.61
C SER A 3 7.30 15.45 -3.27
N GLU A 4 6.86 14.85 -2.16
CA GLU A 4 7.17 13.46 -1.87
C GLU A 4 6.15 12.55 -2.55
N ARG A 5 6.58 11.34 -2.88
CA ARG A 5 5.65 10.26 -3.22
C ARG A 5 5.06 9.71 -1.91
N ALA A 6 3.92 9.05 -2.01
CA ALA A 6 3.38 8.24 -0.95
C ALA A 6 2.74 7.00 -1.60
N LEU A 7 2.70 5.92 -0.84
CA LEU A 7 1.99 4.70 -1.22
C LEU A 7 0.88 4.45 -0.21
N TYR A 8 -0.26 3.98 -0.71
CA TYR A 8 -1.35 3.49 0.13
C TYR A 8 -1.22 1.98 0.26
N ALA A 9 -1.33 1.46 1.48
CA ALA A 9 -1.13 0.05 1.78
C ALA A 9 -2.15 -0.46 2.80
N ASP A 10 -2.47 -1.75 2.70
CA ASP A 10 -3.30 -2.45 3.68
C ASP A 10 -2.55 -2.66 5.00
N ALA A 11 -3.28 -2.90 6.08
CA ALA A 11 -2.71 -3.01 7.43
C ALA A 11 -1.66 -4.13 7.55
N ASN A 12 -1.83 -5.22 6.80
CA ASN A 12 -0.90 -6.35 6.80
C ASN A 12 0.33 -6.17 5.88
N TYR A 13 0.49 -5.02 5.23
CA TYR A 13 1.55 -4.79 4.24
C TYR A 13 2.95 -5.03 4.79
N LEU A 14 3.21 -4.62 6.04
CA LEU A 14 4.52 -4.78 6.66
C LEU A 14 4.90 -6.25 6.87
N ASP A 15 3.98 -7.03 7.44
CA ASP A 15 4.14 -8.47 7.68
C ASP A 15 4.20 -9.25 6.36
N PHE A 16 3.33 -8.91 5.40
CA PHE A 16 3.25 -9.62 4.13
C PHE A 16 4.57 -9.60 3.33
N PHE A 17 5.30 -8.49 3.41
CA PHE A 17 6.59 -8.28 2.73
C PHE A 17 7.81 -8.40 3.66
N ASP A 18 7.62 -8.90 4.88
CA ASP A 18 8.70 -9.17 5.84
C ASP A 18 9.58 -7.92 6.11
N PHE A 19 8.97 -6.73 6.23
CA PHE A 19 9.71 -5.49 6.46
C PHE A 19 10.30 -5.43 7.88
N GLU A 20 11.57 -5.01 8.01
CA GLU A 20 12.18 -4.76 9.32
C GLU A 20 11.83 -3.35 9.81
N LEU A 21 11.24 -3.24 11.01
CA LEU A 21 11.00 -1.96 11.67
C LEU A 21 12.19 -1.54 12.56
N ILE A 22 12.55 -0.27 12.48
CA ILE A 22 13.47 0.38 13.43
C ILE A 22 12.70 0.79 14.70
N GLU A 23 11.46 1.26 14.52
CA GLU A 23 10.59 1.73 15.60
C GLU A 23 9.11 1.52 15.22
N GLY A 24 8.24 1.28 16.20
CA GLY A 24 6.81 1.01 16.01
C GLY A 24 6.45 -0.48 16.15
N ASP A 25 5.18 -0.81 15.90
CA ASP A 25 4.65 -2.18 15.95
C ASP A 25 4.10 -2.58 14.58
N MET A 26 4.60 -3.69 14.04
CA MET A 26 4.26 -4.20 12.72
C MET A 26 2.77 -4.46 12.52
N ASN A 27 2.06 -4.84 13.58
CA ASN A 27 0.66 -5.22 13.51
C ASN A 27 -0.29 -4.04 13.61
N THR A 28 0.16 -2.91 14.17
CA THR A 28 -0.71 -1.77 14.48
C THR A 28 -0.30 -0.47 13.78
N ALA A 29 0.88 -0.44 13.13
CA ALA A 29 1.41 0.77 12.53
C ALA A 29 0.55 1.38 11.41
N LEU A 30 -0.41 0.64 10.82
CA LEU A 30 -1.33 1.13 9.77
C LEU A 30 -2.81 1.10 10.15
N ASP A 31 -3.16 0.82 11.42
CA ASP A 31 -4.56 0.61 11.82
C ASP A 31 -5.38 1.91 11.86
N ALA A 32 -4.77 3.02 12.25
CA ALA A 32 -5.45 4.31 12.32
C ALA A 32 -5.38 5.04 10.97
N PRO A 33 -6.45 5.77 10.57
CA PRO A 33 -6.47 6.50 9.29
C PRO A 33 -5.45 7.64 9.23
N ASP A 34 -5.04 8.20 10.37
CA ASP A 34 -3.99 9.22 10.44
C ASP A 34 -2.59 8.63 10.69
N SER A 35 -2.43 7.31 10.70
CA SER A 35 -1.13 6.64 10.75
C SER A 35 -0.25 7.04 9.55
N LEU A 36 1.05 7.05 9.80
CA LEU A 36 2.09 7.30 8.80
C LEU A 36 3.30 6.44 9.15
N ILE A 37 3.74 5.65 8.18
CA ILE A 37 5.03 4.98 8.26
C ILE A 37 6.02 5.69 7.35
N LEU A 38 7.24 5.84 7.83
CA LEU A 38 8.35 6.42 7.07
C LEU A 38 9.42 5.36 6.82
N HIS A 39 9.92 5.28 5.59
CA HIS A 39 11.21 4.65 5.38
C HIS A 39 12.33 5.46 6.05
N GLN A 40 13.38 4.76 6.48
CA GLN A 40 14.52 5.27 7.24
C GLN A 40 15.05 6.63 6.73
N ASP A 41 15.29 6.75 5.43
CA ASP A 41 15.85 7.98 4.85
C ASP A 41 14.89 9.18 5.00
N LEU A 42 13.57 8.95 4.97
CA LEU A 42 12.57 9.99 5.21
C LEU A 42 12.47 10.35 6.70
N ALA A 43 12.57 9.38 7.61
CA ALA A 43 12.63 9.66 9.04
C ALA A 43 13.83 10.57 9.37
N ILE A 44 15.01 10.26 8.80
CA ILE A 44 16.21 11.08 8.92
C ILE A 44 15.98 12.47 8.28
N LYS A 45 15.39 12.54 7.09
CA LYS A 45 15.14 13.81 6.41
C LYS A 45 14.25 14.76 7.20
N TYR A 46 13.19 14.25 7.83
CA TYR A 46 12.19 15.07 8.50
C TYR A 46 12.44 15.28 9.99
N PHE A 47 13.13 14.34 10.65
CA PHE A 47 13.31 14.34 12.09
C PHE A 47 14.77 14.23 12.54
N SER A 48 15.71 14.10 11.61
CA SER A 48 17.15 13.93 11.87
C SER A 48 17.50 12.68 12.70
N THR A 49 16.55 11.77 12.89
CA THR A 49 16.69 10.52 13.66
C THR A 49 15.72 9.47 13.12
N THR A 50 16.00 8.20 13.41
CA THR A 50 15.13 7.06 13.11
C THR A 50 14.47 6.47 14.36
N VAL A 51 14.85 6.95 15.54
CA VAL A 51 14.36 6.50 16.86
C VAL A 51 13.82 7.71 17.63
N GLY A 52 12.76 7.52 18.41
CA GLY A 52 12.01 8.58 19.07
C GLY A 52 11.15 9.39 18.11
N VAL A 53 10.79 8.80 16.96
CA VAL A 53 9.98 9.46 15.92
C VAL A 53 8.50 9.16 16.09
N ILE A 54 8.17 8.02 16.71
CA ILE A 54 6.78 7.62 16.97
C ILE A 54 6.03 8.72 17.74
N GLY A 55 4.80 9.01 17.31
CA GLY A 55 3.96 10.06 17.90
C GLY A 55 4.20 11.46 17.32
N LYS A 56 5.33 11.71 16.64
CA LYS A 56 5.53 12.97 15.91
C LYS A 56 4.57 13.06 14.73
N ARG A 57 4.27 14.27 14.26
CA ARG A 57 3.32 14.49 13.17
C ARG A 57 3.97 15.15 11.95
N LEU A 58 3.55 14.74 10.76
CA LEU A 58 3.82 15.42 9.50
C LEU A 58 2.50 15.83 8.84
N THR A 59 2.49 17.01 8.23
CA THR A 59 1.33 17.47 7.46
C THR A 59 1.50 17.04 6.01
N ILE A 60 0.59 16.20 5.52
CA ILE A 60 0.55 15.69 4.15
C ILE A 60 -0.75 16.19 3.53
N ASN A 61 -0.66 16.95 2.43
CA ASN A 61 -1.83 17.53 1.75
C ASN A 61 -2.82 18.24 2.69
N GLY A 62 -2.29 19.00 3.67
CA GLY A 62 -3.09 19.76 4.64
C GLY A 62 -3.68 18.94 5.79
N LYS A 63 -3.44 17.62 5.86
CA LYS A 63 -3.87 16.75 6.95
C LYS A 63 -2.67 16.33 7.80
N ALA A 64 -2.79 16.42 9.11
CA ALA A 64 -1.75 15.97 10.01
C ALA A 64 -1.83 14.44 10.19
N HIS A 65 -0.73 13.75 9.92
CA HIS A 65 -0.56 12.32 10.15
C HIS A 65 0.45 12.08 11.27
N GLN A 66 0.20 11.07 12.09
CA GLN A 66 1.08 10.64 13.17
C GLN A 66 2.01 9.54 12.70
N VAL A 67 3.31 9.69 12.97
CA VAL A 67 4.28 8.63 12.71
C VAL A 67 4.02 7.47 13.67
N THR A 68 3.75 6.30 13.12
CA THR A 68 3.40 5.07 13.84
C THR A 68 4.36 3.91 13.53
N GLY A 69 5.26 4.10 12.56
CA GLY A 69 6.36 3.19 12.30
C GLY A 69 7.50 3.81 11.50
N VAL A 70 8.70 3.29 11.69
CA VAL A 70 9.88 3.59 10.87
C VAL A 70 10.43 2.30 10.29
N VAL A 71 10.38 2.16 8.97
CA VAL A 71 10.86 0.96 8.26
C VAL A 71 12.32 1.14 7.88
N LYS A 72 13.13 0.12 8.18
CA LYS A 72 14.54 0.09 7.81
C LYS A 72 14.73 0.08 6.30
N LYS A 73 15.77 0.75 5.83
CA LYS A 73 16.15 0.68 4.41
C LYS A 73 16.64 -0.74 4.08
N PRO A 74 16.13 -1.39 3.02
CA PRO A 74 16.64 -2.69 2.59
C PRO A 74 18.11 -2.60 2.19
N THR A 75 18.89 -3.64 2.51
CA THR A 75 20.30 -3.74 2.11
C THR A 75 20.47 -4.26 0.68
N ILE A 76 19.42 -4.88 0.13
CA ILE A 76 19.37 -5.40 -1.23
C ILE A 76 18.48 -4.51 -2.12
N PRO A 77 18.71 -4.48 -3.44
CA PRO A 77 17.82 -3.78 -4.37
C PRO A 77 16.37 -4.26 -4.23
N THR A 78 15.44 -3.33 -4.22
CA THR A 78 14.00 -3.61 -4.13
C THR A 78 13.24 -2.84 -5.20
N THR A 79 12.14 -3.41 -5.67
CA THR A 79 11.16 -2.73 -6.53
C THR A 79 10.12 -1.96 -5.72
N MET A 80 10.09 -2.16 -4.40
CA MET A 80 9.16 -1.45 -3.51
C MET A 80 9.59 0.02 -3.38
N PRO A 81 8.67 0.98 -3.56
CA PRO A 81 8.98 2.39 -3.37
C PRO A 81 9.44 2.70 -1.93
N LEU A 82 10.65 3.23 -1.78
CA LEU A 82 11.17 3.68 -0.48
C LEU A 82 10.62 5.08 -0.16
N THR A 83 9.38 5.14 0.31
CA THR A 83 8.63 6.39 0.45
C THR A 83 7.73 6.45 1.71
N MET A 84 6.78 7.38 1.78
CA MET A 84 5.79 7.40 2.86
C MET A 84 4.74 6.32 2.63
N ILE A 85 4.33 5.61 3.69
CA ILE A 85 3.24 4.64 3.63
C ILE A 85 2.07 5.15 4.44
N LEU A 86 0.92 5.22 3.78
CA LEU A 86 -0.35 5.66 4.33
C LEU A 86 -1.36 4.50 4.31
N PRO A 87 -2.32 4.47 5.24
CA PRO A 87 -3.39 3.48 5.26
C PRO A 87 -4.23 3.48 3.97
N MET A 88 -4.59 2.30 3.46
CA MET A 88 -5.40 2.15 2.24
C MET A 88 -6.76 2.85 2.32
N VAL A 89 -7.35 2.95 3.52
CA VAL A 89 -8.60 3.69 3.73
C VAL A 89 -8.53 5.15 3.25
N ASN A 90 -7.35 5.78 3.29
CA ASN A 90 -7.16 7.14 2.80
C ASN A 90 -7.24 7.23 1.27
N PHE A 91 -6.86 6.17 0.55
CA PHE A 91 -7.04 6.09 -0.90
C PHE A 91 -8.53 6.07 -1.26
N TYR A 92 -9.30 5.20 -0.61
CA TYR A 92 -10.74 5.09 -0.85
C TYR A 92 -11.49 6.38 -0.50
N GLY A 93 -11.09 7.07 0.58
CA GLY A 93 -11.65 8.37 0.95
C GLY A 93 -11.36 9.51 -0.04
N GLN A 94 -10.45 9.32 -1.01
CA GLN A 94 -10.15 10.30 -2.07
C GLN A 94 -10.97 10.07 -3.35
N ILE A 95 -11.62 8.91 -3.48
CA ILE A 95 -12.42 8.58 -4.64
C ILE A 95 -13.74 9.36 -4.56
N SER A 96 -13.95 10.28 -5.50
CA SER A 96 -15.15 11.15 -5.51
C SER A 96 -16.45 10.40 -5.84
N ARG A 97 -16.33 9.19 -6.38
CA ARG A 97 -17.42 8.32 -6.84
C ARG A 97 -17.31 6.96 -6.16
N PRO A 98 -17.96 6.77 -4.99
CA PRO A 98 -17.84 5.53 -4.22
C PRO A 98 -18.15 4.28 -5.03
N GLU A 99 -19.02 4.38 -6.05
CA GLU A 99 -19.35 3.27 -6.95
C GLU A 99 -18.15 2.72 -7.73
N TRP A 100 -17.06 3.49 -7.86
CA TRP A 100 -15.83 3.03 -8.50
C TRP A 100 -15.03 2.08 -7.63
N ILE A 101 -15.20 2.13 -6.30
CA ILE A 101 -14.50 1.23 -5.38
C ILE A 101 -14.88 -0.24 -5.66
N ASP A 102 -16.15 -0.47 -5.97
CA ASP A 102 -16.70 -1.80 -6.26
C ASP A 102 -16.67 -2.16 -7.76
N ALA A 103 -16.21 -1.23 -8.61
CA ALA A 103 -16.21 -1.42 -10.05
C ALA A 103 -15.07 -2.36 -10.48
N TRP A 104 -15.44 -3.48 -11.09
CA TRP A 104 -14.49 -4.52 -11.52
C TRP A 104 -13.51 -4.08 -12.60
N ASN A 105 -13.79 -3.00 -13.31
CA ASN A 105 -12.90 -2.41 -14.30
C ASN A 105 -12.03 -1.25 -13.73
N PHE A 106 -12.12 -0.96 -12.43
CA PHE A 106 -11.35 0.09 -11.77
C PHE A 106 -9.97 -0.43 -11.32
N ASN A 107 -9.08 -0.62 -12.30
CA ASN A 107 -7.76 -1.21 -12.09
C ASN A 107 -6.71 -0.18 -11.62
N THR A 108 -6.83 0.30 -10.38
CA THR A 108 -5.95 1.36 -9.83
C THR A 108 -5.01 0.90 -8.72
N THR A 109 -5.20 -0.31 -8.20
CA THR A 109 -4.40 -0.88 -7.11
C THR A 109 -3.59 -2.07 -7.59
N ARG A 110 -2.53 -2.40 -6.87
CA ARG A 110 -1.76 -3.63 -7.10
C ARG A 110 -2.06 -4.60 -5.97
N THR A 111 -2.55 -5.79 -6.32
CA THR A 111 -2.85 -6.85 -5.36
C THR A 111 -1.78 -7.92 -5.43
N TYR A 112 -1.29 -8.36 -4.26
CA TYR A 112 -0.32 -9.44 -4.13
C TYR A 112 -0.95 -10.61 -3.38
N ALA A 113 -0.60 -11.84 -3.77
CA ALA A 113 -1.10 -13.04 -3.13
C ALA A 113 0.06 -14.01 -2.84
N LYS A 114 0.16 -14.50 -1.60
CA LYS A 114 1.16 -15.47 -1.17
C LYS A 114 0.58 -16.89 -1.28
N ILE A 115 1.05 -17.66 -2.25
CA ILE A 115 0.55 -19.01 -2.53
C ILE A 115 1.41 -20.05 -1.83
N ARG A 116 0.79 -20.88 -0.98
CA ARG A 116 1.52 -21.91 -0.20
C ARG A 116 1.97 -23.11 -1.05
N GLN A 117 1.16 -23.51 -2.03
CA GLN A 117 1.42 -24.67 -2.86
C GLN A 117 1.62 -24.23 -4.32
N PRO A 118 2.85 -24.19 -4.84
CA PRO A 118 3.11 -23.75 -6.21
C PRO A 118 2.35 -24.55 -7.27
N SER A 119 1.99 -25.80 -7.00
CA SER A 119 1.22 -26.67 -7.89
C SER A 119 -0.17 -26.10 -8.25
N VAL A 120 -0.77 -25.26 -7.40
CA VAL A 120 -2.11 -24.70 -7.66
C VAL A 120 -2.08 -23.42 -8.49
N ILE A 121 -0.90 -22.85 -8.76
CA ILE A 121 -0.78 -21.54 -9.41
C ILE A 121 -1.52 -21.50 -10.76
N LYS A 122 -1.39 -22.55 -11.57
CA LYS A 122 -2.07 -22.62 -12.87
C LYS A 122 -3.59 -22.57 -12.71
N THR A 123 -4.17 -23.48 -11.93
CA THR A 123 -5.62 -23.55 -11.69
C THR A 123 -6.14 -22.28 -11.03
N LEU A 124 -5.39 -21.69 -10.09
CA LEU A 124 -5.77 -20.44 -9.45
C LEU A 124 -5.79 -19.28 -10.45
N THR A 125 -4.81 -19.22 -11.36
CA THR A 125 -4.74 -18.18 -12.40
C THR A 125 -5.95 -18.26 -13.34
N GLU A 126 -6.30 -19.47 -13.78
CA GLU A 126 -7.51 -19.73 -14.58
C GLU A 126 -8.77 -19.30 -13.82
N THR A 127 -8.90 -19.70 -12.55
CA THR A 127 -10.05 -19.37 -11.70
C THR A 127 -10.21 -17.87 -11.49
N VAL A 128 -9.12 -17.14 -11.18
CA VAL A 128 -9.16 -15.68 -10.99
C VAL A 128 -9.49 -14.98 -12.30
N SER A 129 -8.96 -15.45 -13.44
CA SER A 129 -9.28 -14.90 -14.76
C SER A 129 -10.77 -15.07 -15.08
N ASP A 130 -11.32 -16.27 -14.91
CA ASP A 130 -12.75 -16.54 -15.15
C ASP A 130 -13.64 -15.72 -14.20
N TYR A 131 -13.24 -15.60 -12.93
CA TYR A 131 -13.96 -14.83 -11.93
C TYR A 131 -13.98 -13.33 -12.25
N TYR A 132 -12.85 -12.79 -12.73
CA TYR A 132 -12.75 -11.42 -13.21
C TYR A 132 -13.60 -11.20 -14.46
N ASP A 133 -13.47 -12.07 -15.47
CA ASP A 133 -14.22 -11.98 -16.73
C ASP A 133 -15.73 -12.01 -16.49
N SER A 134 -16.21 -12.86 -15.58
CA SER A 134 -17.65 -12.93 -15.25
C SER A 134 -18.25 -11.61 -14.76
N ARG A 135 -17.42 -10.67 -14.27
CA ARG A 135 -17.84 -9.37 -13.73
C ARG A 135 -17.40 -8.18 -14.56
N ALA A 136 -16.29 -8.29 -15.27
CA ALA A 136 -15.74 -7.20 -16.07
C ALA A 136 -16.12 -7.27 -17.56
N LYS A 137 -16.59 -8.43 -18.06
CA LYS A 137 -16.94 -8.59 -19.48
C LYS A 137 -18.08 -7.66 -19.86
N GLY A 138 -17.85 -6.86 -20.90
CA GLY A 138 -18.77 -5.82 -21.37
C GLY A 138 -18.63 -4.47 -20.65
N LEU A 139 -17.86 -4.37 -19.57
CA LEU A 139 -17.57 -3.12 -18.85
C LEU A 139 -16.28 -2.44 -19.31
N SER A 140 -15.44 -3.15 -20.07
CA SER A 140 -14.15 -2.66 -20.57
C SER A 140 -14.27 -2.12 -21.99
N SER A 141 -13.55 -1.04 -22.29
CA SER A 141 -13.34 -0.54 -23.65
C SER A 141 -12.38 -1.41 -24.48
N PHE A 142 -11.82 -2.48 -23.91
CA PHE A 142 -11.01 -3.44 -24.66
C PHE A 142 -11.88 -4.19 -25.66
N LYS A 143 -11.74 -3.79 -26.92
CA LYS A 143 -12.32 -4.46 -28.08
C LYS A 143 -11.94 -5.94 -28.04
N THR A 144 -12.94 -6.80 -28.12
CA THR A 144 -12.80 -8.20 -28.52
C THR A 144 -12.19 -8.28 -29.91
N ASN A 145 -10.86 -8.35 -29.99
CA ASN A 145 -10.18 -9.01 -31.09
C ASN A 145 -9.72 -10.36 -30.56
N ARG A 146 -10.66 -11.32 -30.58
CA ARG A 146 -10.38 -12.73 -30.39
C ARG A 146 -10.36 -13.38 -31.77
#